data_AF-A0A0G1MRH6-F1
#
_entry.id   AF-A0A0G1MRH6-F1
#
_cell.length_a   1.000
_cell.length_b   1.000
_cell.length_c   1.000
_cell.angle_alpha   90.00
_cell.angle_beta   90.00
_cell.angle_gamma   90.00
#
_symmetry.space_group_name_H-M   'P 1'
#
loop_
_entity.id
_entity.type
_entity.pdbx_description
1 polymer ?
#
loop_
_entity_poly.entity_id
_entity_poly.type
_entity_poly.pdbx_seq_one_letter_code
_entity_poly.pdbx_strand_id
1 'polypeptide(L)' 'MVKKVSTKIKEYVLVYQSQEHYEVLGYVRAPSMIVAKKRAQKKLLPEAKYYNVPQAEIDEIAGFDRVDFDLK' A
#
# COMPACT_ATOMS: atom_id res chain seq x y z
N MET A 1 21.05 -20.35 20.26
CA MET A 1 19.82 -20.55 19.45
C MET A 1 19.46 -19.25 18.75
N VAL A 2 19.65 -19.16 17.44
CA VAL A 2 19.19 -18.00 16.65
C VAL A 2 17.69 -18.20 16.41
N LYS A 3 16.84 -17.35 16.99
CA LYS A 3 15.40 -17.36 16.72
C LYS A 3 15.19 -17.15 15.22
N LYS A 4 14.65 -18.16 14.54
CA LYS A 4 14.21 -18.08 13.14
C LYS A 4 13.06 -17.07 13.10
N VAL A 5 13.35 -15.82 12.75
CA VAL A 5 12.32 -14.79 12.57
C VAL A 5 11.48 -15.23 11.39
N SER A 6 10.26 -15.70 11.66
CA SER A 6 9.24 -15.86 10.63
C SER A 6 8.95 -14.48 10.06
N THR A 7 9.53 -14.16 8.90
CA THR A 7 9.23 -12.95 8.15
C THR A 7 7.92 -13.13 7.42
N LYS A 8 6.81 -13.20 8.18
CA LYS A 8 5.46 -13.22 7.62
C LYS A 8 5.34 -12.05 6.64
N ILE A 9 5.09 -12.37 5.37
CA ILE A 9 4.87 -11.36 4.34
C ILE A 9 3.50 -10.73 4.61
N LYS A 10 3.52 -9.41 4.79
CA LYS A 10 2.34 -8.57 5.00
C LYS A 10 2.01 -7.84 3.70
N GLU A 11 0.77 -7.39 3.58
CA GLU A 11 0.32 -6.55 2.48
C GLU A 11 0.21 -5.10 2.94
N TYR A 12 0.58 -4.18 2.07
CA TYR A 12 0.56 -2.75 2.31
C TYR A 12 -0.15 -2.07 1.15
N VAL A 13 -0.99 -1.09 1.48
CA VAL A 13 -1.67 -0.22 0.51
C VAL A 13 -0.99 1.14 0.52
N LEU A 14 -0.86 1.74 -0.66
CA LEU A 14 -0.47 3.13 -0.81
C LEU A 14 -1.67 3.95 -1.25
N VAL A 15 -1.95 5.01 -0.50
CA VAL A 15 -3.12 5.88 -0.72
C VAL A 15 -2.62 7.31 -0.88
N TYR A 16 -3.18 8.05 -1.83
CA TYR A 16 -2.90 9.48 -1.99
C TYR A 16 -4.20 10.26 -1.98
N GLN A 17 -4.09 11.54 -1.62
CA GLN A 17 -5.22 12.45 -1.65
C GLN A 17 -5.31 13.11 -3.03
N SER A 18 -6.43 12.91 -3.72
CA SER A 18 -6.81 13.69 -4.90
C SER A 18 -7.68 14.89 -4.47
N GLN A 19 -8.21 15.65 -5.43
CA GLN A 19 -8.99 16.86 -5.11
C GLN A 19 -10.29 16.56 -4.38
N GLU A 20 -10.91 15.41 -4.66
CA GLU A 20 -12.25 15.08 -4.18
C GLU A 20 -12.26 13.91 -3.20
N HIS A 21 -11.24 13.05 -3.21
CA HIS A 21 -11.23 11.80 -2.44
C HIS A 21 -9.81 11.27 -2.20
N TYR A 22 -9.72 10.19 -1.44
CA TYR A 22 -8.52 9.39 -1.33
C TYR A 22 -8.55 8.28 -2.38
N GLU A 23 -7.42 8.07 -3.03
CA GLU A 23 -7.25 7.10 -4.11
C GLU A 23 -6.12 6.12 -3.78
N VAL A 24 -6.29 4.87 -4.23
CA VAL A 24 -5.26 3.84 -4.05
C VAL A 24 -4.26 3.94 -5.20
N LEU A 25 -3.01 4.28 -4.87
CA LEU A 25 -1.89 4.27 -5.82
C LEU A 25 -1.47 2.83 -6.18
N GLY A 26 -1.58 1.91 -5.21
CA GLY A 26 -1.33 0.49 -5.44
C GLY A 26 -0.94 -0.27 -4.19
N TYR A 27 -0.56 -1.54 -4.39
CA TYR A 27 -0.26 -2.47 -3.30
C TYR A 27 1.16 -3.04 -3.41
N VAL A 28 1.78 -3.26 -2.25
CA VAL A 28 3.06 -3.96 -2.12
C VAL A 28 3.01 -4.98 -1.00
N ARG A 29 3.71 -6.10 -1.21
CA ARG A 29 3.90 -7.11 -0.17
C ARG A 29 5.32 -7.04 0.36
N ALA A 30 5.50 -7.07 1.67
CA ALA A 30 6.81 -6.94 2.32
C ALA A 30 6.82 -7.55 3.74
N PRO A 31 7.99 -7.90 4.29
CA PRO A 31 8.10 -8.39 5.67
C PRO A 31 8.03 -7.27 6.72
N SER A 32 8.14 -5.99 6.33
CA SER A 32 8.09 -4.85 7.22
C SER A 32 7.78 -3.55 6.48
N MET A 33 7.33 -2.53 7.21
CA MET A 33 7.03 -1.19 6.68
C MET A 33 8.21 -0.57 5.94
N ILE A 34 9.44 -0.71 6.47
CA ILE A 34 10.66 -0.17 5.84
C ILE A 34 10.89 -0.81 4.46
N VAL A 35 10.71 -2.14 4.36
CA VAL A 35 10.86 -2.86 3.09
C VAL A 35 9.70 -2.53 2.14
N ALA A 36 8.48 -2.35 2.67
CA ALA A 36 7.31 -1.95 1.91
C ALA A 36 7.53 -0.60 1.22
N LYS A 37 7.97 0.43 1.96
CA LYS A 37 8.27 1.76 1.42
C LYS A 37 9.29 1.70 0.28
N LYS A 38 10.40 0.98 0.47
CA LYS A 38 11.43 0.80 -0.58
C LYS A 38 10.87 0.12 -1.83
N ARG A 39 10.06 -0.93 -1.65
CA ARG A 39 9.43 -1.64 -2.78
C ARG A 39 8.42 -0.75 -3.49
N ALA A 40 7.63 0.01 -2.76
CA ALA A 40 6.63 0.91 -3.32
C ALA A 40 7.27 2.04 -4.13
N GLN A 41 8.31 2.69 -3.59
CA GLN A 41 9.06 3.72 -4.31
C GLN A 41 9.65 3.23 -5.64
N LYS A 42 10.04 1.95 -5.72
CA LYS A 42 10.54 1.38 -6.98
C LYS A 42 9.41 0.92 -7.91
N LYS A 43 8.42 0.22 -7.36
CA LYS A 43 7.36 -0.44 -8.12
C LYS A 43 6.31 0.55 -8.63
N LEU A 44 5.91 1.52 -7.80
CA LEU A 44 4.79 2.43 -8.05
C LEU A 44 5.23 3.81 -8.54
N LEU A 45 6.53 4.00 -8.82
CA LEU A 45 7.02 5.26 -9.38
C LEU A 45 6.40 5.59 -10.76
N PRO A 46 6.23 4.63 -11.68
CA PRO A 46 5.56 4.92 -12.96
C PRO A 46 4.13 5.45 -12.77
N GLU A 47 3.35 4.84 -11.88
CA GLU A 47 1.98 5.21 -11.54
C GLU A 47 1.96 6.59 -10.86
N ALA A 48 2.85 6.82 -9.90
CA ALA A 48 2.98 8.12 -9.24
C ALA A 48 3.30 9.24 -10.23
N LYS A 49 4.14 8.97 -11.24
CA LYS A 49 4.41 9.93 -12.32
C LYS A 49 3.21 10.13 -13.23
N TYR A 50 2.51 9.06 -13.60
CA TYR A 50 1.36 9.12 -14.49
C TYR A 50 0.22 9.95 -13.89
N TYR A 51 -0.08 9.75 -12.61
CA TYR A 51 -1.12 10.48 -11.88
C TYR A 51 -0.64 11.77 -11.21
N ASN A 52 0.63 12.17 -11.42
CA ASN A 52 1.25 13.33 -10.80
C ASN A 52 1.07 13.38 -9.26
N VAL A 53 1.36 12.25 -8.60
CA VAL A 53 1.22 12.06 -7.16
C VAL A 53 2.57 12.31 -6.47
N PRO A 54 2.79 13.49 -5.85
CA PRO A 54 4.07 13.80 -5.22
C PRO A 54 4.27 13.06 -3.89
N GLN A 55 3.18 12.67 -3.23
CA GLN A 55 3.17 12.03 -1.91
C GLN A 55 2.03 11.03 -1.81
N ALA A 56 2.29 9.92 -1.10
CA ALA A 56 1.30 8.92 -0.75
C ALA A 56 1.57 8.41 0.67
N GLU A 57 0.50 8.11 1.38
CA GLU A 57 0.49 7.40 2.65
C GLU A 57 0.65 5.90 2.41
N ILE A 58 1.15 5.17 3.41
CA ILE A 58 1.34 3.73 3.32
C ILE A 58 0.95 3.04 4.63
N ASP A 59 0.03 2.09 4.53
CA ASP A 59 -0.53 1.37 5.67
C ASP A 59 -0.42 -0.14 5.50
N GLU A 60 -0.29 -0.83 6.63
CA GLU A 60 -0.32 -2.29 6.68
C GLU A 60 -1.76 -2.79 6.71
N ILE A 61 -2.13 -3.66 5.77
CA ILE A 61 -3.42 -4.33 5.78
C ILE A 61 -3.35 -5.52 6.73
N ALA A 62 -3.81 -5.32 7.96
CA ALA A 62 -3.88 -6.37 8.98
C ALA A 62 -5.06 -7.33 8.76
N GLY A 63 -6.12 -6.85 8.11
CA GLY A 63 -7.31 -7.60 7.72
C GLY A 63 -8.11 -6.78 6.70
N PHE A 64 -8.89 -7.47 5.87
CA PHE A 64 -9.80 -6.82 4.92
C PHE A 64 -11.12 -7.57 4.90
N ASP A 65 -12.19 -6.85 4.59
CA ASP A 65 -13.49 -7.41 4.27
C ASP A 65 -14.13 -6.58 3.16
N ARG A 66 -15.19 -7.11 2.54
CA ARG A 66 -15.91 -6.41 1.48
C ARG A 66 -17.21 -5.83 2.03
N VAL A 67 -17.54 -4.63 1.58
CA VAL A 67 -18.80 -3.96 1.88
C VAL A 67 -19.50 -3.71 0.56
N ASP A 68 -20.70 -4.26 0.43
CA ASP A 68 -21.56 -4.09 -0.74
C ASP A 68 -22.55 -2.93 -0.48
N PHE A 69 -22.79 -2.10 -1.49
CA PHE A 69 -23.74 -1.00 -1.43
C PHE A 69 -24.91 -1.26 -2.38
N ASP A 70 -26.15 -1.07 -1.89
CA ASP A 70 -27.35 -1.13 -2.72
C ASP A 70 -27.58 0.24 -3.39
N LEU A 71 -27.11 0.35 -4.64
CA LEU A 71 -27.23 1.54 -5.47
C LEU A 71 -28.44 1.34 -6.40
N LYS A 72 -29.55 1.99 -6.06
CA LYS A 72 -30.82 1.94 -6.79
C LYS A 72 -30.72 2.42 -8.24
#